data_AF-A0AAZ3RTA0-F1
#
_entry.id   AF-A0AAZ3RTA0-F1
#
_cell.length_a   1.000
_cell.length_b   1.000
_cell.length_c   1.000
_cell.angle_alpha   90.00
_cell.angle_beta   90.00
_cell.angle_gamma   90.00
#
_symmetry.space_group_name_H-M   'P 1'
#
loop_
_entity.id
_entity.type
_entity.pdbx_description
1 polymer ?
#
loop_
_entity_poly.entity_id
_entity_poly.type
_entity_poly.pdbx_seq_one_letter_code
_entity_poly.pdbx_strand_id
1 'polypeptide(L)' 'MRNKTLWSDQTKIELFSMNAKRHVWTKPGTFPTVKHCGGSIMLWGCFSAAG' A
#
# COMPACT_ATOMS: atom_id res chain seq x y z
N MET A 1 14.69 28.64 20.83
CA MET A 1 15.03 27.63 19.79
C MET A 1 13.74 27.15 19.14
N ARG A 2 13.51 27.38 17.83
CA ARG A 2 12.42 26.73 17.11
C ARG A 2 12.81 25.27 16.88
N ASN A 3 12.00 24.32 17.37
CA ASN A 3 12.18 22.90 17.10
C ASN A 3 12.02 22.66 15.60
N LYS A 4 13.12 22.35 14.91
CA LYS A 4 13.14 21.98 13.49
C LYS A 4 13.27 20.46 13.38
N THR A 5 12.24 19.75 13.82
CA THR A 5 12.22 18.29 13.76
C THR A 5 11.59 17.87 12.44
N LEU A 6 12.34 17.14 11.63
CA LEU A 6 11.89 16.53 10.38
C LEU A 6 11.81 15.02 10.60
N TRP A 7 10.65 14.43 10.31
CA TRP A 7 10.40 13.02 10.51
C TRP A 7 10.46 12.34 9.15
N SER A 8 11.04 11.14 9.06
CA SER A 8 11.13 10.38 7.82
C SER A 8 10.72 8.94 8.08
N ASP A 9 9.96 8.35 7.17
CA ASP A 9 9.48 6.97 7.29
C ASP A 9 9.37 6.29 5.92
N GLN A 10 9.37 4.95 5.95
CA GLN A 10 9.16 4.10 4.79
C GLN A 10 7.85 3.33 4.92
N THR A 11 6.95 3.48 3.97
CA THR A 11 5.66 2.77 3.94
C THR A 11 5.54 1.92 2.68
N LYS A 12 5.12 0.66 2.87
CA LYS A 12 4.76 -0.26 1.78
C LYS A 12 3.25 -0.24 1.59
N ILE A 13 2.80 0.12 0.40
CA ILE A 13 1.39 0.10 0.00
C ILE A 13 1.18 -1.09 -0.93
N GLU A 14 0.36 -2.04 -0.50
CA GLU A 14 0.03 -3.22 -1.30
C GLU A 14 -1.16 -2.92 -2.21
N LEU A 15 -0.98 -3.11 -3.52
CA LEU A 15 -2.06 -2.86 -4.48
C LEU A 15 -3.23 -3.80 -4.24
N PHE A 16 -2.95 -5.04 -3.86
CA PHE A 16 -3.93 -6.02 -3.45
C PHE A 16 -3.59 -6.48 -2.03
N SER A 17 -4.21 -5.83 -1.06
CA SER A 17 -4.05 -6.20 0.33
C SER A 17 -4.63 -7.60 0.57
N MET A 18 -3.87 -8.46 1.23
CA MET A 18 -4.24 -9.84 1.53
C MET A 18 -5.54 -9.95 2.36
N ASN A 19 -5.93 -8.89 3.07
CA ASN A 19 -7.10 -8.84 3.96
C ASN A 19 -8.28 -8.02 3.41
N ALA A 20 -8.16 -7.41 2.24
CA ALA A 20 -9.27 -6.67 1.64
C ALA A 20 -10.10 -7.61 0.76
N LYS A 21 -11.36 -7.89 1.15
CA LYS A 21 -12.34 -8.54 0.27
C LYS A 21 -12.61 -7.62 -0.93
N ARG A 22 -11.87 -7.81 -2.02
CA ARG A 22 -12.13 -7.11 -3.29
C ARG A 22 -13.08 -7.92 -4.15
N HIS A 23 -14.03 -7.23 -4.77
CA HIS A 23 -14.87 -7.79 -5.81
C HIS A 23 -14.03 -7.91 -7.09
N VAL A 24 -13.55 -9.13 -7.36
CA VAL A 24 -12.93 -9.48 -8.64
C VAL A 24 -14.02 -10.11 -9.50
N TRP A 25 -14.29 -9.53 -10.66
CA TRP A 25 -15.24 -10.11 -11.62
C TRP A 25 -14.57 -11.30 -12.31
N THR A 26 -14.94 -12.51 -11.88
CA THR A 26 -14.53 -13.76 -12.53
C THR A 26 -15.65 -14.29 -13.41
N LYS A 27 -15.32 -14.77 -14.61
CA LYS A 27 -16.27 -15.53 -15.43
C LYS A 27 -16.68 -16.83 -14.71
N PRO A 28 -17.94 -17.29 -14.83
CA PRO A 28 -18.36 -18.55 -14.23
C PRO A 28 -17.53 -19.70 -14.83
N GLY A 29 -16.87 -20.48 -13.97
CA GLY A 29 -16.05 -21.64 -14.37
C GLY A 29 -14.53 -21.48 -14.19
N THR A 30 -14.03 -20.29 -13.86
CA THR A 30 -12.60 -20.09 -13.53
C THR A 30 -12.40 -20.03 -12.01
N PHE A 31 -11.74 -21.03 -11.43
CA PHE A 31 -11.21 -20.93 -10.06
C PHE A 31 -10.23 -19.74 -10.01
N PRO A 32 -10.41 -18.76 -9.12
CA PRO A 32 -9.47 -17.66 -9.00
C PRO A 32 -8.16 -18.22 -8.47
N THR A 33 -7.19 -18.47 -9.34
CA THR A 33 -5.81 -18.72 -8.91
C THR A 33 -5.29 -17.46 -8.25
N VAL A 34 -5.36 -17.44 -6.92
CA VAL A 34 -4.90 -16.36 -6.03
C VAL A 34 -3.37 -16.35 -5.97
N LYS A 35 -2.70 -16.19 -7.10
CA LYS A 35 -1.34 -15.66 -7.09
C LYS A 35 -1.49 -14.18 -7.38
N HIS A 36 -1.71 -13.39 -6.33
CA HIS A 36 -1.75 -11.94 -6.42
C HIS A 36 -0.40 -11.47 -6.97
N CYS A 37 -0.32 -11.30 -8.29
CA CYS A 37 0.74 -10.55 -8.96
C CYS A 37 0.47 -9.04 -8.79
N GLY A 38 0.07 -8.66 -7.57
CA GLY A 38 -0.45 -7.36 -7.26
C GLY A 38 0.62 -6.30 -7.18
N GLY A 39 1.86 -6.71 -6.94
CA GLY A 39 2.94 -5.79 -6.64
C GLY A 39 2.67 -4.99 -5.37
N SER A 40 3.70 -4.26 -4.96
CA SER A 40 3.62 -3.29 -3.87
C SER A 40 4.46 -2.10 -4.24
N ILE A 41 3.99 -0.92 -3.87
CA ILE A 41 4.76 0.30 -4.01
C ILE A 41 5.39 0.59 -2.65
N MET A 42 6.71 0.78 -2.63
CA MET A 42 7.42 1.28 -1.46
C MET A 42 7.61 2.77 -1.63
N LEU A 43 7.16 3.54 -0.64
CA LEU A 43 7.31 4.98 -0.58
C LEU A 43 8.23 5.34 0.58
N TRP A 44 9.08 6.34 0.37
CA TRP A 44 9.83 7.00 1.43
C TRP A 44 9.40 8.46 1.45
N GLY A 45 9.11 8.99 2.63
CA GLY A 45 8.63 10.35 2.77
C GLY A 45 9.11 10.96 4.07
N CYS A 46 9.18 12.29 4.08
CA CYS A 46 9.44 13.05 5.28
C CYS A 46 8.38 14.13 5.47
N PHE A 47 8.03 14.41 6.71
CA PHE A 47 7.09 15.48 7.06
C PHE A 47 7.60 16.29 8.24
N SER A 48 7.13 17.53 8.32
CA SER A 48 7.40 18.43 9.43
C SER A 48 6.09 18.81 10.13
N ALA A 49 6.18 19.46 11.29
CA ALA A 49 4.98 20.00 11.94
C ALA A 49 4.25 21.06 11.10
N ALA A 50 4.88 21.61 10.05
CA ALA A 50 4.29 22.58 9.13
C ALA A 50 3.73 21.95 7.85
N GLY A 51 3.79 20.62 7.71
CA GLY A 51 3.57 19.90 6.45
C GLY A 51 4.86 19.39 5.86
#